data_AF-A0A965PQF1-F1
#
_entry.id   AF-A0A965PQF1-F1
#
_cell.length_a   1.000
_cell.length_b   1.000
_cell.length_c   1.000
_cell.angle_alpha   90.00
_cell.angle_beta   90.00
_cell.angle_gamma   90.00
#
_symmetry.space_group_name_H-M   'P 1'
#
loop_
_entity.id
_entity.type
_entity.pdbx_description
1 polymer ?
#
loop_
_entity_poly.entity_id
_entity_poly.type
_entity_poly.pdbx_seq_one_letter_code
_entity_poly.pdbx_strand_id
1 'polypeptide(L)' 'MPTATLRFDLSDPDDAREHRYALAGRDALIALEQIDEHCRGRLKHGSPSVEATHDLEAVRAMVPHELVNLLH' A
#
# COMPACT_ATOMS: atom_id res chain seq x y z
N MET A 1 -28.93 -3.98 29.05
CA MET A 1 -28.74 -3.40 27.70
C MET A 1 -28.80 -4.55 26.71
N PRO A 2 -29.74 -4.56 25.75
CA PRO A 2 -29.76 -5.61 24.75
C PRO A 2 -28.55 -5.47 23.83
N THR A 3 -27.88 -6.59 23.54
CA THR A 3 -26.76 -6.65 22.59
C THR A 3 -27.30 -7.20 21.28
N ALA A 4 -27.08 -6.48 20.19
CA ALA A 4 -27.38 -6.95 18.84
C ALA A 4 -26.06 -7.25 18.12
N THR A 5 -26.02 -8.36 17.39
CA THR A 5 -24.87 -8.76 16.58
C THR A 5 -25.30 -8.82 15.11
N LEU A 6 -24.65 -8.02 14.27
CA LEU A 6 -24.82 -8.08 12.82
C LEU A 6 -23.95 -9.21 12.25
N ARG A 7 -24.54 -10.05 11.40
CA ARG A 7 -23.84 -11.12 10.68
C ARG A 7 -24.08 -10.94 9.20
N PHE A 8 -22.99 -10.87 8.44
CA PHE A 8 -23.01 -10.75 6.98
C PHE A 8 -22.74 -12.13 6.38
N ASP A 9 -23.46 -12.48 5.32
CA ASP A 9 -23.19 -13.66 4.50
C ASP A 9 -22.43 -13.22 3.25
N LEU A 10 -21.18 -13.68 3.12
CA LEU A 10 -20.31 -13.38 1.97
C LEU A 10 -20.28 -14.56 0.99
N SER A 11 -21.41 -15.25 0.83
CA SER A 11 -21.55 -16.39 -0.07
C SER A 11 -21.54 -15.97 -1.55
N ASP A 12 -21.81 -14.70 -1.85
CA ASP A 12 -21.54 -14.09 -3.15
C ASP A 12 -20.02 -13.91 -3.35
N PRO A 13 -19.43 -14.50 -4.40
CA PRO A 13 -18.00 -14.36 -4.71
C PRO A 13 -17.51 -12.92 -4.88
N ASP A 14 -18.38 -12.01 -5.34
CA ASP A 14 -18.03 -10.61 -5.55
C ASP A 14 -17.90 -9.87 -4.20
N ASP A 15 -18.84 -10.08 -3.27
CA ASP A 15 -18.79 -9.52 -1.91
C ASP A 15 -17.57 -10.04 -1.11
N ALA A 16 -17.25 -11.33 -1.25
CA ALA A 16 -16.05 -11.91 -0.65
C ALA A 16 -14.76 -11.29 -1.21
N ARG A 17 -14.74 -10.92 -2.48
CA ARG A 17 -13.60 -10.26 -3.12
C ARG A 17 -13.46 -8.81 -2.66
N GLU A 18 -14.55 -8.07 -2.61
CA GLU A 18 -14.56 -6.69 -2.08
C GLU A 18 -14.10 -6.64 -0.62
N HIS A 19 -14.59 -7.58 0.21
CA HIS A 19 -14.15 -7.70 1.59
C HIS A 19 -12.64 -7.96 1.71
N ARG A 20 -12.09 -8.85 0.89
CA ARG A 20 -10.63 -9.10 0.85
C ARG A 20 -9.84 -7.86 0.43
N TYR A 21 -10.32 -7.11 -0.56
CA TYR A 21 -9.68 -5.87 -0.97
C TYR A 21 -9.71 -4.80 0.14
N ALA A 22 -10.83 -4.68 0.85
CA ALA A 22 -10.94 -3.79 1.99
C ALA A 22 -9.97 -4.17 3.13
N LEU A 23 -9.82 -5.46 3.43
CA LEU A 23 -8.89 -5.94 4.45
C LEU A 23 -7.42 -5.81 4.03
N ALA A 24 -7.12 -5.98 2.75
CA ALA A 24 -5.77 -5.88 2.20
C ALA A 24 -5.20 -4.45 2.23
N GLY A 25 -6.01 -3.44 2.57
CA GLY A 25 -5.59 -2.03 2.59
C GLY A 25 -4.32 -1.79 3.41
N ARG A 26 -4.22 -2.37 4.62
CA ARG A 26 -3.02 -2.22 5.47
C ARG A 26 -1.79 -2.86 4.83
N ASP A 27 -1.93 -4.06 4.28
CA ASP A 27 -0.81 -4.77 3.65
C ASP A 27 -0.34 -4.05 2.36
N ALA A 28 -1.28 -3.48 1.61
CA ALA A 28 -0.98 -2.64 0.46
C ALA A 28 -0.19 -1.38 0.85
N LEU A 29 -0.57 -0.72 1.96
CA LEU A 29 0.18 0.44 2.47
C LEU A 29 1.60 0.05 2.88
N ILE A 30 1.78 -1.09 3.56
CA ILE A 30 3.10 -1.59 3.95
C ILE A 30 3.96 -1.86 2.70
N ALA A 31 3.39 -2.48 1.67
CA ALA A 31 4.11 -2.72 0.43
C ALA A 31 4.53 -1.41 -0.26
N LEU A 32 3.65 -0.41 -0.29
CA LEU A 32 3.96 0.92 -0.83
C LEU A 32 5.09 1.62 -0.04
N GLU A 33 5.10 1.52 1.28
CA GLU A 33 6.17 2.05 2.13
C GLU A 33 7.52 1.40 1.82
N GLN A 34 7.54 0.07 1.70
CA GLN A 34 8.76 -0.68 1.39
C GLN A 34 9.33 -0.34 0.00
N ILE A 35 8.47 -0.10 -0.99
CA ILE A 35 8.88 0.36 -2.32
C ILE A 35 9.53 1.74 -2.24
N ASP A 36 8.89 2.71 -1.57
CA ASP A 36 9.48 4.05 -1.41
C ASP A 36 10.80 4.01 -0.63
N GLU A 37 10.89 3.22 0.45
CA GLU A 37 12.12 3.04 1.21
C GLU A 37 13.25 2.45 0.35
N HIS A 38 12.95 1.43 -0.45
CA HIS A 38 13.91 0.85 -1.38
C HIS A 38 14.43 1.89 -2.37
N CYS A 39 13.54 2.65 -3.00
CA CYS A 39 13.91 3.71 -3.93
C CYS A 39 14.76 4.79 -3.26
N ARG A 40 14.37 5.27 -2.07
CA ARG A 40 15.15 6.23 -1.28
C ARG A 40 16.53 5.71 -0.94
N GLY A 41 16.63 4.44 -0.53
CA GLY A 41 17.91 3.80 -0.22
C GLY A 41 18.84 3.78 -1.44
N ARG A 42 18.32 3.41 -2.61
CA ARG A 42 19.08 3.37 -3.88
C ARG A 42 19.52 4.77 -4.33
N LEU A 43 18.66 5.77 -4.20
CA LEU A 43 18.99 7.17 -4.54
C LEU A 43 20.01 7.78 -3.58
N LYS A 44 19.88 7.50 -2.26
CA LYS A 44 20.72 8.12 -1.23
C LYS A 44 22.09 7.46 -1.07
N HIS A 45 22.14 6.13 -1.21
CA HIS A 45 23.33 5.34 -0.89
C HIS A 45 23.89 4.57 -2.08
N GLY A 46 23.17 4.52 -3.20
CA GLY A 46 23.63 3.87 -4.42
C GLY A 46 24.41 4.80 -5.35
N SER A 47 24.72 4.28 -6.54
CA SER A 47 25.24 5.06 -7.67
C SER A 47 24.48 4.68 -8.95
N PRO A 48 23.15 4.89 -8.99
CA PRO A 48 22.35 4.61 -10.18
C PRO A 48 22.80 5.45 -11.38
N SER A 49 22.54 4.94 -12.58
CA SER A 49 22.65 5.74 -13.81
C SER A 49 21.63 6.88 -13.80
N VAL A 50 21.80 7.87 -14.68
CA VAL A 50 20.85 8.99 -14.81
C VAL A 50 19.44 8.49 -15.13
N GLU A 51 19.32 7.52 -16.05
CA GLU A 51 18.04 6.90 -16.41
C GLU A 51 17.41 6.19 -15.20
N ALA A 52 18.19 5.39 -14.48
CA ALA A 52 17.69 4.68 -13.29
C ALA A 52 17.29 5.65 -12.17
N THR A 53 17.99 6.78 -12.00
CA THR A 53 17.57 7.84 -11.07
C THR A 53 16.19 8.38 -11.43
N HIS A 54 15.98 8.68 -12.71
CA HIS A 54 14.72 9.23 -13.20
C HIS A 54 13.56 8.23 -13.02
N ASP A 55 13.81 6.94 -13.27
CA ASP A 55 12.82 5.88 -13.04
C ASP A 55 12.49 5.72 -11.56
N LEU A 56 13.50 5.74 -10.69
CA LEU A 56 13.31 5.63 -9.24
C LEU A 56 12.52 6.82 -8.69
N GLU A 57 12.79 8.04 -9.16
CA GLU A 57 12.03 9.23 -8.79
C GLU A 57 10.59 9.17 -9.30
N ALA A 58 10.38 8.69 -10.53
CA ALA A 58 9.04 8.50 -11.10
C ALA A 58 8.22 7.48 -10.31
N VAL A 59 8.81 6.34 -9.93
CA VAL A 59 8.15 5.33 -9.08
C VAL A 59 7.77 5.91 -7.72
N ARG A 60 8.67 6.68 -7.09
CA ARG A 60 8.37 7.35 -5.81
C ARG A 60 7.22 8.35 -5.93
N ALA A 61 7.15 9.10 -7.03
CA ALA A 61 6.06 10.05 -7.27
C ALA A 61 4.69 9.36 -7.43
N MET A 62 4.66 8.07 -7.76
CA MET A 62 3.43 7.27 -7.81
C MET A 62 2.98 6.77 -6.42
N VAL A 63 3.85 6.82 -5.40
CA VAL A 63 3.51 6.39 -4.04
C VAL A 63 2.72 7.52 -3.35
N PRO A 64 1.46 7.28 -2.95
CA PRO A 64 0.65 8.29 -2.27
C PRO A 64 1.10 8.44 -0.81
N HIS A 65 2.06 9.32 -0.55
CA HIS A 65 2.66 9.54 0.77
C HIS A 65 1.63 9.84 1.87
N GLU A 66 0.54 10.53 1.55
CA GLU A 66 -0.56 10.81 2.49
C GLU A 66 -1.20 9.52 3.02
N LEU A 67 -1.31 8.48 2.19
CA LEU A 67 -1.88 7.19 2.59
C LEU A 67 -0.88 6.36 3.38
N VAL A 68 0.40 6.40 3.01
CA VAL A 68 1.46 5.66 3.71
C VAL A 68 1.68 6.21 5.13
N ASN A 69 1.50 7.52 5.35
CA ASN A 69 1.58 8.13 6.68
C ASN A 69 0.53 7.59 7.67
N LEU A 70 -0.53 6.93 7.21
CA LEU A 70 -1.51 6.29 8.08
C LEU A 70 -0.95 5.06 8.83
N LEU A 71 0.24 4.59 8.46
CA LEU A 71 0.93 3.48 9.12
C LEU A 71 1.66 3.89 10.40
N HIS A 72 1.90 5.19 10.62
CA HIS A 72 2.68 5.74 11.74
C HIS A 72 1.78 6.37 12.80
#